data_AF-W1N5E1-F1
#
_entry.id   AF-W1N5E1-F1
#
_cell.length_a   1.000
_cell.length_b   1.000
_cell.length_c   1.000
_cell.angle_alpha   90.00
_cell.angle_beta   90.00
_cell.angle_gamma   90.00
#
_symmetry.space_group_name_H-M   'P 1'
#
loop_
_entity.id
_entity.type
_entity.pdbx_description
1 polymer ?
#
loop_
_entity_poly.entity_id
_entity_poly.type
_entity_poly.pdbx_seq_one_letter_code
_entity_poly.pdbx_strand_id
1 'polypeptide(L)' 'MDKELLAMLVCPECQGKLKYDRESAELRCLFDGLAYPIRDDIPVMLVEEARRMDVEETLKRSPGATGDQAGT' A
#
# COMPACT_ATOMS: atom_id res chain seq x y z
N MET A 1 1.15 14.05 4.03
CA MET A 1 0.57 13.50 2.78
C MET A 1 -0.95 13.41 2.87
N ASP A 2 -1.66 13.93 1.87
CA ASP A 2 -3.12 13.87 1.77
C ASP A 2 -3.62 12.46 1.41
N LYS A 3 -4.60 11.97 2.18
CA LYS A 3 -5.15 10.61 2.01
C LYS A 3 -5.86 10.41 0.67
N GLU A 4 -6.39 11.48 0.10
CA GLU A 4 -7.08 11.46 -1.19
C GLU A 4 -6.10 11.22 -2.36
N LEU A 5 -4.89 11.81 -2.29
CA LEU A 5 -3.85 11.58 -3.31
C LEU A 5 -3.37 10.13 -3.29
N LEU A 6 -3.15 9.57 -2.10
CA LEU A 6 -2.74 8.18 -1.92
C LEU A 6 -3.80 7.19 -2.44
N ALA A 7 -5.08 7.55 -2.41
CA ALA A 7 -6.18 6.71 -2.90
C ALA A 7 -6.22 6.58 -4.43
N MET A 8 -5.57 7.49 -5.16
CA MET A 8 -5.47 7.46 -6.63
C MET A 8 -4.25 6.68 -7.13
N LEU A 9 -3.28 6.38 -6.26
CA LEU A 9 -2.07 5.68 -6.65
C LEU A 9 -2.32 4.18 -6.85
N VAL A 10 -1.74 3.65 -7.93
CA VAL A 10 -1.78 2.22 -8.29
C VAL A 10 -0.36 1.68 -8.41
N CYS A 11 -0.21 0.36 -8.27
CA CYS A 11 1.08 -0.31 -8.47
C CYS A 11 1.59 -0.06 -9.90
N PRO A 12 2.85 0.39 -10.11
CA PRO A 12 3.39 0.61 -11.45
C PRO A 12 3.51 -0.69 -12.25
N GLU A 13 3.73 -1.82 -11.57
CA GLU A 13 3.88 -3.15 -12.19
C GLU A 13 2.52 -3.73 -12.62
N CYS A 14 1.61 -4.00 -11.67
CA CYS A 14 0.34 -4.67 -11.97
C CYS A 14 -0.88 -3.74 -12.10
N GLN A 15 -0.73 -2.43 -11.88
CA GLN A 15 -1.84 -1.46 -11.83
C GLN A 15 -2.87 -1.74 -10.71
N GLY A 16 -2.53 -2.60 -9.75
CA GLY A 16 -3.37 -2.98 -8.62
C GLY A 16 -3.40 -1.94 -7.50
N LYS A 17 -4.29 -2.15 -6.54
CA LYS A 17 -4.43 -1.28 -5.35
C LYS A 17 -3.20 -1.36 -4.46
N LEU A 18 -2.81 -0.22 -3.91
CA LEU A 18 -1.74 -0.11 -2.92
C LEU A 18 -2.32 0.08 -1.52
N LYS A 19 -1.67 -0.52 -0.52
CA LYS A 19 -1.95 -0.31 0.89
C LYS A 19 -0.86 0.56 1.49
N TYR A 20 -1.24 1.72 2.01
CA TYR A 20 -0.30 2.56 2.74
C TYR A 20 -0.03 1.97 4.13
N ASP A 21 1.23 1.69 4.42
CA ASP A 21 1.74 1.42 5.76
C ASP A 21 2.41 2.68 6.30
N ARG A 22 1.81 3.24 7.36
CA ARG A 22 2.32 4.44 8.04
C ARG A 22 3.51 4.17 8.93
N GLU A 23 3.63 2.96 9.48
CA GLU A 23 4.69 2.62 10.41
C GLU A 23 6.02 2.47 9.67
N SER A 24 6.00 1.85 8.49
CA SER A 24 7.18 1.70 7.64
C SER A 24 7.34 2.81 6.58
N ALA A 25 6.37 3.71 6.45
CA ALA A 25 6.32 4.72 5.38
C ALA A 25 6.45 4.08 3.98
N GLU A 26 5.57 3.13 3.68
CA GLU A 26 5.60 2.35 2.43
C GLU A 26 4.22 2.23 1.78
N LEU A 27 4.20 2.14 0.45
CA LEU A 27 3.04 1.69 -0.31
C LEU A 27 3.23 0.22 -0.70
N ARG A 28 2.37 -0.65 -0.18
CA ARG A 28 2.47 -2.10 -0.37
C ARG A 28 1.50 -2.60 -1.44
N CYS A 29 2.02 -3.29 -2.43
CA CYS A 29 1.25 -4.10 -3.36
C CYS A 29 1.27 -5.56 -2.89
N LEU A 30 0.13 -6.03 -2.38
CA LEU A 30 -0.01 -7.41 -1.91
C LEU A 30 -0.08 -8.44 -3.04
N PHE A 31 -0.39 -8.00 -4.27
CA PHE A 31 -0.48 -8.88 -5.44
C PHE A 31 0.91 -9.26 -5.95
N ASP A 32 1.78 -8.27 -6.13
CA ASP A 32 3.17 -8.47 -6.59
C ASP A 32 4.14 -8.77 -5.44
N GLY A 33 3.72 -8.58 -4.18
CA GLY A 33 4.59 -8.71 -3.01
C GLY A 33 5.68 -7.65 -2.97
N LEU A 34 5.35 -6.41 -3.38
CA LEU A 34 6.29 -5.29 -3.46
C LEU A 34 5.90 -4.18 -2.48
N ALA A 35 6.89 -3.59 -1.83
CA ALA A 35 6.73 -2.40 -1.00
C ALA A 35 7.58 -1.26 -1.52
N TYR A 36 6.92 -0.17 -1.94
CA TYR A 36 7.53 1.04 -2.46
C TYR A 36 7.77 2.03 -1.31
N PRO A 37 9.01 2.51 -1.11
CA PRO A 37 9.31 3.40 0.00
C PRO A 37 8.81 4.82 -0.26
N ILE A 38 8.50 5.53 0.82
CA ILE A 38 8.25 6.98 0.80
C ILE A 38 9.49 7.67 1.38
N ARG A 39 10.09 8.56 0.61
CA ARG A 39 11.26 9.36 1.01
C ARG A 39 10.92 10.83 0.86
N ASP A 40 11.16 11.64 1.90
CA ASP A 40 10.86 13.08 1.89
C ASP A 40 9.40 13.41 1.50
N ASP A 41 8.45 12.61 2.00
CA ASP A 41 7.03 12.69 1.63
C ASP A 41 6.74 12.49 0.11
N ILE A 42 7.66 11.83 -0.62
CA ILE A 42 7.49 11.45 -2.03
C ILE A 42 7.52 9.92 -2.17
N PRO A 43 6.45 9.30 -2.72
CA PRO A 43 6.47 7.87 -3.04
C PRO A 43 7.46 7.55 -4.17
N VAL A 44 8.40 6.65 -3.91
CA VAL A 44 9.35 6.15 -4.92
C VAL A 44 8.71 4.97 -5.65
N MET A 45 7.97 5.27 -6.72
CA MET A 45 7.22 4.30 -7.52
C MET A 45 8.06 3.62 -8.60
N LEU A 46 9.28 3.20 -8.25
CA LEU A 46 10.20 2.48 -9.13
C LEU A 46 10.31 1.03 -8.67
N VAL A 47 10.15 0.08 -9.60
CA VAL A 47 10.16 -1.36 -9.31
C VAL A 47 11.53 -1.82 -8.78
N GLU A 48 12.61 -1.22 -9.27
CA GLU A 48 13.98 -1.51 -8.83
C GLU A 48 14.28 -1.04 -7.39
N GLU A 49 13.58 0.00 -6.92
CA GLU A 49 13.70 0.52 -5.56
C GLU A 49 12.70 -0.14 -4.59
N ALA A 50 11.76 -0.92 -5.11
CA ALA A 50 10.77 -1.62 -4.30
C ALA A 50 11.44 -2.80 -3.58
N ARG A 51 11.21 -2.91 -2.27
CA ARG A 51 11.62 -4.13 -1.56
C ARG A 51 10.60 -5.23 -1.82
N ARG A 52 11.08 -6.48 -1.87
CA ARG A 52 10.21 -7.65 -1.83
C ARG A 52 9.72 -7.86 -0.40
N MET A 53 8.42 -8.07 -0.28
CA MET A 53 7.79 -8.46 0.97
C MET A 53 7.97 -9.97 1.16
N ASP A 54 8.13 -10.39 2.41
CA ASP A 54 8.09 -11.82 2.71
C ASP A 54 6.64 -12.37 2.67
N VAL A 55 6.54 -13.69 2.78
CA VAL A 55 5.25 -14.40 2.73
C VAL A 55 4.35 -14.00 3.90
N GLU A 56 4.91 -13.76 5.08
CA GLU A 56 4.15 -13.39 6.27
C GLU A 56 3.56 -11.98 6.14
N GLU A 57 4.33 -11.04 5.62
CA GLU A 57 3.91 -9.66 5.34
C GLU A 57 2.80 -9.59 4.30
N THR A 58 2.87 -10.43 3.26
CA THR A 58 1.87 -10.50 2.20
C THR A 58 0.55 -11.10 2.69
N LEU A 59 0.62 -12.06 3.62
CA LEU A 59 -0.53 -12.75 4.20
C LEU A 59 -1.18 -12.01 5.39
N LYS A 60 -0.54 -10.99 5.96
CA LYS A 60 -1.13 -10.12 7.01
C LYS A 60 -2.29 -9.32 6.43
N ARG A 61 -3.44 -10.01 6.33
CA ARG A 61 -4.76 -9.49 5.98
C ARG A 61 -5.05 -8.28 6.85
N SER A 62 -5.23 -7.12 6.22
CA SER A 62 -5.75 -5.94 6.90
C SER A 62 -7.04 -6.33 7.64
N PRO A 63 -7.19 -6.09 8.96
CA PRO A 63 -8.50 -6.09 9.59
C PRO A 63 -9.24 -4.87 9.05
N GLY A 64 -10.01 -5.06 7.98
CA GLY A 64 -10.56 -3.94 7.21
C GLY A 64 -11.64 -4.37 6.23
N ALA A 65 -12.59 -5.16 6.70
CA ALA A 65 -13.89 -5.33 6.04
C ALA A 65 -14.97 -5.28 7.13
N THR A 66 -15.23 -4.09 7.65
CA THR A 66 -16.52 -3.78 8.29
C THR A 66 -16.84 -2.33 7.94
N GLY A 67 -17.25 -2.13 6.70
CA GLY A 67 -18.21 -1.07 6.42
C GLY A 67 -19.59 -1.68 6.64
N ASP A 68 -20.19 -1.40 7.79
CA ASP A 68 -21.65 -1.34 7.89
C ASP A 68 -21.99 -0.08 8.68
N GLN A 69 -22.62 0.85 7.98
CA GLN A 69 -23.25 2.00 8.57
C GLN A 69 -24.59 1.52 9.13
N ALA A 70 -24.76 1.55 10.46
CA ALA A 70 -26.08 1.54 11.07
C ALA A 70 -26.28 2.87 11.80
N GLY A 71 -26.89 3.81 11.10
CA GLY A 71 -27.61 4.93 11.69
C GLY A 71 -29.10 4.57 11.80
N THR A 72 -29.71 5.01 12.90
CA THR A 72 -31.10 4.79 13.38
C THR A 72 -31.28 3.62 14.33
#